data_AF-A0AAD9SIM1-F1
#
_entry.id   AF-A0AAD9SIM1-F1
#
_cell.length_a   1.000
_cell.length_b   1.000
_cell.length_c   1.000
_cell.angle_alpha   90.00
_cell.angle_beta   90.00
_cell.angle_gamma   90.00
#
_symmetry.space_group_name_H-M   'P 1'
#
loop_
_entity.id
_entity.type
_entity.pdbx_description
1 polymer ?
#
loop_
_entity_poly.entity_id
_entity_poly.type
_entity_poly.pdbx_seq_one_letter_code
_entity_poly.pdbx_strand_id
1 'polypeptide(L)'
;MAAPKKILFLCSSDYGQANVILATAYAILATGAPVQLHIGSEKRMESEVQNAIRLADETLPATAPHKIHFHAFEGISQFQAMMRPEAGIAQAWELPLPNFANAAKFMRQFSYGAMPWEPAEVADIYSQIVEIIKSVGPDLTVVDPLHVPALTAAFNLGLKWTVLAPNTIKDFAVPLQPYAAALWKYPVIGSALPYPVPWHQVPMNAGLLMVLAFTMLTDTRMKEAVRLLREKTGKDDLELLTLAELGVVKAPPPGVRLLCAMSEDLDYPFSVLPAHVTPCGPIVRPSRRLAEVDPALERWLAKGPTVYVNLGTQFAVKPGEALEFALALRDLLDAAEEHAPEKGKLQVLWKLKRKDASDQSSWDGDWKAVYETLSPEISTDRVRITPWVEADPCAVLQSGHIACSVHHGGANSHHEAIAAGVPQVLVPGWIDCYDFGNRVELNGVGVWANKGAAPRWERVELGSALKRVLVSEREAFREKARIVGAKHPENAGREKAAGIILDILGQ
;
A
#
# COMPACT_ATOMS: atom_id res chain seq x y z
N MET A 1 37.22 -15.36 11.73
CA MET A 1 35.88 -15.41 11.12
C MET A 1 35.77 -14.24 10.15
N ALA A 2 35.26 -14.43 8.94
CA ALA A 2 35.03 -13.32 8.01
C ALA A 2 34.04 -12.32 8.63
N ALA A 3 34.20 -11.03 8.34
CA ALA A 3 33.24 -10.02 8.79
C ALA A 3 31.84 -10.35 8.24
N PRO A 4 30.75 -10.10 9.00
CA PRO A 4 29.40 -10.36 8.51
C PRO A 4 29.13 -9.49 7.28
N LYS A 5 28.55 -10.09 6.24
CA LYS A 5 28.12 -9.36 5.05
C LYS A 5 27.05 -8.33 5.40
N LYS A 6 27.03 -7.19 4.72
CA LYS A 6 26.15 -6.05 5.00
C LYS A 6 25.07 -5.91 3.92
N ILE A 7 23.82 -5.84 4.34
CA ILE A 7 22.67 -5.52 3.48
C ILE A 7 22.19 -4.12 3.84
N LEU A 8 22.12 -3.23 2.85
CA LEU A 8 21.58 -1.88 3.00
C LEU A 8 20.24 -1.74 2.29
N PHE A 9 19.16 -1.52 3.04
CA PHE A 9 17.87 -1.14 2.49
C PHE A 9 17.76 0.38 2.38
N LEU A 10 17.25 0.89 1.25
CA LEU A 10 17.01 2.31 1.03
C LEU A 10 15.55 2.53 0.57
N CYS A 11 14.79 3.33 1.34
CA CYS A 11 13.36 3.56 1.06
C CYS A 11 12.85 4.89 1.66
N SER A 12 11.70 5.35 1.15
CA SER A 12 10.95 6.45 1.77
C SER A 12 10.29 5.97 3.05
N SER A 13 10.17 6.88 4.02
CA SER A 13 9.56 6.68 5.34
C SER A 13 8.03 6.57 5.33
N ASP A 14 7.40 6.59 4.16
CA ASP A 14 5.95 6.40 4.05
C ASP A 14 5.58 4.94 4.35
N TYR A 15 4.61 4.71 5.24
CA TYR A 15 4.16 3.38 5.66
C TYR A 15 3.91 2.40 4.50
N GLY A 16 3.37 2.89 3.38
CA GLY A 16 3.15 2.10 2.16
C GLY A 16 4.42 1.44 1.62
N GLN A 17 5.54 2.17 1.68
CA GLN A 17 6.84 1.75 1.18
C GLN A 17 7.63 1.00 2.28
N ALA A 18 7.75 1.66 3.43
CA ALA A 18 8.44 1.21 4.63
C ALA A 18 8.06 -0.21 5.10
N ASN A 19 6.77 -0.57 5.05
CA ASN A 19 6.29 -1.84 5.60
C ASN A 19 6.89 -3.06 4.92
N VAL A 20 7.07 -3.04 3.60
CA VAL A 20 7.63 -4.18 2.85
C VAL A 20 9.10 -4.37 3.19
N ILE A 21 9.85 -3.28 3.35
CA ILE A 21 11.25 -3.27 3.76
C ILE A 21 11.39 -3.82 5.17
N LEU A 22 10.64 -3.29 6.13
CA LEU A 22 10.70 -3.71 7.52
C LEU A 22 10.21 -5.16 7.72
N ALA A 23 9.22 -5.62 6.95
CA ALA A 23 8.76 -7.00 6.97
C ALA A 23 9.86 -7.97 6.49
N THR A 24 10.54 -7.62 5.41
CA THR A 24 11.60 -8.43 4.83
C THR A 24 12.85 -8.43 5.71
N ALA A 25 13.22 -7.27 6.28
CA ALA A 25 14.32 -7.18 7.25
C ALA A 25 14.06 -8.08 8.48
N TYR A 26 12.84 -8.07 9.02
CA TYR A 26 12.45 -8.99 10.09
C TYR A 26 12.58 -10.45 9.67
N ALA A 27 12.14 -10.82 8.47
CA ALA A 27 12.27 -12.19 7.98
C ALA A 27 13.75 -12.61 7.82
N ILE A 28 14.63 -11.71 7.39
CA ILE A 28 16.08 -11.98 7.36
C ILE A 28 16.62 -12.24 8.76
N LEU A 29 16.24 -11.43 9.76
CA LEU A 29 16.63 -11.68 11.16
C LEU A 29 16.16 -13.07 11.64
N ALA A 30 14.94 -13.46 11.29
CA ALA A 30 14.36 -14.76 11.65
C ALA A 30 15.13 -15.95 11.08
N THR A 31 15.90 -15.77 10.00
CA THR A 31 16.75 -16.85 9.44
C THR A 31 17.98 -17.16 10.29
N GLY A 32 18.41 -16.23 11.16
CA GLY A 32 19.69 -16.34 11.88
C GLY A 32 20.93 -16.22 10.97
N ALA A 33 20.77 -15.74 9.72
CA ALA A 33 21.88 -15.54 8.81
C ALA A 33 22.91 -14.55 9.41
N PRO A 34 24.23 -14.80 9.28
CA PRO A 34 25.27 -13.94 9.85
C PRO A 34 25.48 -12.69 8.99
N VAL A 35 24.48 -11.81 8.94
CA VAL A 35 24.46 -10.55 8.18
C VAL A 35 24.25 -9.35 9.08
N GLN A 36 24.77 -8.20 8.67
CA GLN A 36 24.47 -6.91 9.26
C GLN A 36 23.39 -6.22 8.43
N LEU A 37 22.30 -5.82 9.08
CA LEU A 37 21.20 -5.10 8.43
C LEU A 37 21.34 -3.60 8.65
N HIS A 38 21.24 -2.84 7.57
CA HIS A 38 21.26 -1.39 7.56
C HIS A 38 20.01 -0.88 6.86
N ILE A 39 19.39 0.18 7.37
CA ILE A 39 18.24 0.86 6.74
C ILE A 39 18.58 2.34 6.63
N GLY A 40 18.55 2.88 5.43
CA GLY A 40 18.58 4.31 5.15
C GLY A 40 17.20 4.85 4.78
N SER A 41 16.71 5.85 5.50
CA SER A 41 15.42 6.52 5.26
C SER A 41 15.39 7.91 5.91
N GLU A 42 14.33 8.69 5.70
CA GLU A 42 14.17 9.96 6.42
C GLU A 42 14.01 9.70 7.92
N LYS A 43 14.49 10.65 8.75
CA LYS A 43 14.56 10.54 10.22
C LYS A 43 13.27 10.02 10.90
N ARG A 44 12.09 10.33 10.38
CA ARG A 44 10.81 9.88 10.95
C ARG A 44 10.64 8.36 10.97
N MET A 45 11.37 7.64 10.10
CA MET A 45 11.34 6.18 10.02
C MET A 45 12.02 5.51 11.22
N GLU A 46 12.80 6.27 11.99
CA GLU A 46 13.56 5.74 13.13
C GLU A 46 12.67 5.03 14.14
N SER A 47 11.50 5.59 14.48
CA SER A 47 10.57 4.96 15.44
C SER A 47 10.10 3.59 14.95
N GLU A 48 9.82 3.45 13.65
CA GLU A 48 9.34 2.21 13.05
C GLU A 48 10.44 1.14 12.95
N VAL A 49 11.69 1.56 12.69
CA VAL A 49 12.84 0.65 12.77
C VAL A 49 13.03 0.15 14.20
N GLN A 50 12.95 1.04 15.20
CA GLN A 50 13.05 0.63 16.60
C GLN A 50 11.88 -0.28 17.03
N ASN A 51 10.66 -0.03 16.54
CA ASN A 51 9.52 -0.93 16.73
C ASN A 51 9.80 -2.31 16.13
N ALA A 52 10.35 -2.37 14.92
CA ALA A 52 10.70 -3.63 14.26
C ALA A 52 11.77 -4.42 15.02
N ILE A 53 12.78 -3.75 15.59
CA ILE A 53 13.82 -4.38 16.42
C ILE A 53 13.20 -4.94 17.70
N ARG A 54 12.39 -4.14 18.41
CA ARG A 54 11.70 -4.59 19.64
C ARG A 54 10.84 -5.82 19.38
N LEU A 55 10.09 -5.79 18.28
CA LEU A 55 9.27 -6.93 17.88
C LEU A 55 10.15 -8.17 17.66
N ALA A 56 11.23 -8.06 16.89
CA ALA A 56 12.17 -9.16 16.66
C ALA A 56 12.77 -9.73 17.96
N ASP A 57 13.17 -8.88 18.90
CA ASP A 57 13.72 -9.31 20.20
C ASP A 57 12.70 -10.06 21.06
N GLU A 58 11.42 -9.75 20.92
CA GLU A 58 10.34 -10.39 21.67
C GLU A 58 9.85 -11.69 21.02
N THR A 59 9.85 -11.78 19.69
CA THR A 59 9.19 -12.88 18.96
C THR A 59 10.13 -13.90 18.34
N LEU A 60 11.41 -13.57 18.13
CA LEU A 60 12.38 -14.47 17.52
C LEU A 60 13.25 -15.16 18.58
N PRO A 61 13.82 -16.34 18.28
CA PRO A 61 14.66 -17.08 19.24
C PRO A 61 15.85 -16.25 19.73
N ALA A 62 16.03 -16.20 21.05
CA ALA A 62 17.08 -15.43 21.73
C ALA A 62 18.47 -16.05 21.52
N THR A 63 19.08 -15.77 20.36
CA THR A 63 20.49 -16.13 20.07
C THR A 63 21.43 -14.96 20.33
N ALA A 64 20.95 -13.73 20.15
CA ALA A 64 21.55 -12.43 20.51
C ALA A 64 20.48 -11.33 20.34
N PRO A 65 20.62 -10.13 20.93
CA PRO A 65 19.73 -9.01 20.58
C PRO A 65 19.87 -8.70 19.09
N HIS A 66 18.74 -8.64 18.40
CA HIS A 66 18.68 -8.31 16.98
C HIS A 66 19.07 -6.85 16.80
N LYS A 67 19.74 -6.55 15.68
CA LYS A 67 20.20 -5.19 15.39
C LYS A 67 19.90 -4.83 13.95
N ILE A 68 19.37 -3.63 13.78
CA ILE A 68 19.25 -2.96 12.49
C ILE A 68 19.89 -1.58 12.66
N HIS A 69 20.92 -1.29 11.87
CA HIS A 69 21.61 -0.02 11.89
C HIS A 69 20.83 1.01 11.06
N PHE A 70 20.26 2.01 11.71
CA PHE A 70 19.52 3.08 11.03
C PHE A 70 20.45 4.21 10.58
N HIS A 71 20.27 4.68 9.35
CA HIS A 71 21.02 5.78 8.74
C HIS A 71 20.02 6.84 8.28
N ALA A 72 19.85 7.88 9.10
CA ALA A 72 18.95 8.97 8.76
C ALA A 72 19.56 9.84 7.66
N PHE A 73 18.72 10.30 6.73
CA PHE A 73 19.02 11.45 5.88
C PHE A 73 17.93 12.52 6.03
N GLU A 74 18.30 13.77 5.72
CA GLU A 74 17.41 14.92 5.74
C GLU A 74 16.61 15.00 4.44
N GLY A 75 15.30 15.25 4.57
CA GLY A 75 14.37 15.30 3.45
C GLY A 75 12.92 15.13 3.90
N ILE A 76 12.00 15.27 2.96
CA ILE A 76 10.59 14.92 3.15
C ILE A 76 10.30 13.56 2.53
N SER A 77 9.27 12.88 3.03
CA SER A 77 8.87 11.60 2.46
C SER A 77 8.22 11.78 1.08
N GLN A 78 8.22 10.72 0.29
CA GLN A 78 7.57 10.68 -1.02
C GLN A 78 6.12 11.17 -0.96
N PHE A 79 5.32 10.70 -0.01
CA PHE A 79 3.92 11.11 0.11
C PHE A 79 3.79 12.60 0.45
N GLN A 80 4.62 13.13 1.34
CA GLN A 80 4.62 14.57 1.62
C GLN A 80 4.97 15.40 0.39
N ALA A 81 5.93 14.95 -0.42
CA ALA A 81 6.30 15.61 -1.65
C ALA A 81 5.14 15.59 -2.66
N MET A 82 4.46 14.44 -2.81
CA MET A 82 3.26 14.32 -3.67
C MET A 82 2.10 15.21 -3.22
N MET A 83 1.96 15.43 -1.91
CA MET A 83 0.84 16.19 -1.32
C MET A 83 1.03 17.71 -1.35
N ARG A 84 2.14 18.19 -1.91
CA ARG A 84 2.40 19.61 -2.12
C ARG A 84 1.33 20.26 -3.01
N PRO A 85 0.81 21.45 -2.66
CA PRO A 85 -0.19 22.14 -3.49
C PRO A 85 0.22 22.32 -4.95
N GLU A 86 1.50 22.61 -5.20
CA GLU A 86 2.10 22.80 -6.51
C GLU A 86 2.11 21.53 -7.38
N ALA A 87 2.10 20.34 -6.76
CA ALA A 87 2.01 19.07 -7.49
C ALA A 87 0.61 18.81 -8.04
N GLY A 88 -0.43 19.45 -7.51
CA GLY A 88 -1.81 19.31 -7.99
C GLY A 88 -2.45 17.92 -7.80
N ILE A 89 -1.72 16.96 -7.22
CA ILE A 89 -2.13 15.55 -7.10
C ILE A 89 -3.34 15.40 -6.16
N ALA A 90 -3.29 16.05 -5.00
CA ALA A 90 -4.34 16.01 -4.00
C ALA A 90 -5.69 16.48 -4.56
N GLN A 91 -5.67 17.57 -5.35
CA GLN A 91 -6.86 18.11 -5.99
C GLN A 91 -7.37 17.17 -7.07
N ALA A 92 -6.48 16.49 -7.80
CA ALA A 92 -6.88 15.50 -8.80
C ALA A 92 -7.56 14.26 -8.18
N TRP A 93 -7.11 13.82 -6.99
CA TRP A 93 -7.72 12.70 -6.27
C TRP A 93 -9.12 12.99 -5.71
N GLU A 94 -9.53 14.26 -5.62
CA GLU A 94 -10.87 14.64 -5.17
C GLU A 94 -11.90 14.66 -6.32
N LEU A 95 -11.45 14.49 -7.57
CA LEU A 95 -12.32 14.62 -8.74
C LEU A 95 -13.13 13.34 -9.00
N PRO A 96 -14.43 13.44 -9.34
CA PRO A 96 -15.27 12.28 -9.66
C PRO A 96 -14.71 11.44 -10.81
N LEU A 97 -14.75 10.12 -10.66
CA LEU A 97 -14.28 9.12 -11.60
C LEU A 97 -15.29 7.97 -11.75
N PRO A 98 -15.28 7.23 -12.88
CA PRO A 98 -14.45 7.42 -14.07
C PRO A 98 -14.97 8.58 -14.95
N ASN A 99 -14.09 9.52 -15.31
CA ASN A 99 -14.37 10.58 -16.28
C ASN A 99 -13.07 10.98 -17.00
N PHE A 100 -13.09 11.07 -18.34
CA PHE A 100 -11.87 11.35 -19.11
C PHE A 100 -11.19 12.67 -18.70
N ALA A 101 -11.95 13.77 -18.59
CA ALA A 101 -11.38 15.07 -18.27
C ALA A 101 -10.78 15.10 -16.86
N ASN A 102 -11.43 14.45 -15.89
CA ASN A 102 -10.95 14.36 -14.51
C ASN A 102 -9.73 13.43 -14.40
N ALA A 103 -9.77 12.23 -14.98
CA ALA A 103 -8.64 11.32 -15.00
C ALA A 103 -7.43 11.93 -15.73
N ALA A 104 -7.67 12.66 -16.83
CA ALA A 104 -6.60 13.33 -17.57
C ALA A 104 -5.90 14.43 -16.74
N LYS A 105 -6.57 15.05 -15.76
CA LYS A 105 -5.90 15.98 -14.83
C LYS A 105 -4.87 15.25 -13.97
N PHE A 106 -5.17 14.04 -13.49
CA PHE A 106 -4.18 13.21 -12.79
C PHE A 106 -3.03 12.80 -13.72
N MET A 107 -3.32 12.35 -14.94
CA MET A 107 -2.28 11.98 -15.93
C MET A 107 -1.31 13.13 -16.21
N ARG A 108 -1.79 14.37 -16.24
CA ARG A 108 -0.97 15.57 -16.44
C ARG A 108 -0.04 15.89 -15.26
N GLN A 109 -0.33 15.37 -14.07
CA GLN A 109 0.51 15.52 -12.88
C GLN A 109 1.35 14.27 -12.61
N PHE A 110 1.36 13.28 -13.51
CA PHE A 110 1.98 11.99 -13.24
C PHE A 110 3.50 12.07 -13.00
N SER A 111 4.18 13.04 -13.59
CA SER A 111 5.59 13.32 -13.35
C SER A 111 5.89 13.64 -11.88
N TYR A 112 5.01 14.35 -11.19
CA TYR A 112 5.07 14.58 -9.74
C TYR A 112 4.79 13.32 -8.91
N GLY A 113 4.19 12.27 -9.48
CA GLY A 113 4.08 10.96 -8.84
C GLY A 113 5.33 10.11 -9.08
N ALA A 114 5.89 10.16 -10.29
CA ALA A 114 7.06 9.38 -10.69
C ALA A 114 8.37 9.89 -10.05
N MET A 115 8.49 11.20 -9.84
CA MET A 115 9.59 11.84 -9.11
C MET A 115 9.01 12.97 -8.24
N PRO A 116 8.54 12.65 -7.01
CA PRO A 116 7.79 13.61 -6.20
C PRO A 116 8.57 14.77 -5.64
N TRP A 117 9.85 14.57 -5.36
CA TRP A 117 10.75 15.62 -4.90
C TRP A 117 11.03 16.64 -6.01
N GLU A 118 11.34 17.86 -5.60
CA GLU A 118 11.85 18.86 -6.54
C GLU A 118 13.23 18.46 -7.06
N PRO A 119 13.59 18.84 -8.30
CA PRO A 119 14.88 18.48 -8.89
C PRO A 119 16.11 18.76 -8.00
N ALA A 120 16.11 19.87 -7.28
CA ALA A 120 17.19 20.21 -6.35
C ALA A 120 17.23 19.28 -5.13
N GLU A 121 16.06 18.94 -4.57
CA GLU A 121 15.95 18.01 -3.46
C GLU A 121 16.42 16.60 -3.85
N VAL A 122 16.15 16.17 -5.09
CA VAL A 122 16.69 14.90 -5.61
C VAL A 122 18.22 14.90 -5.57
N ALA A 123 18.87 16.00 -5.97
CA ALA A 123 20.33 16.12 -5.93
C ALA A 123 20.89 16.20 -4.49
N ASP A 124 20.15 16.81 -3.57
CA ASP A 124 20.49 16.87 -2.15
C ASP A 124 20.38 15.52 -1.46
N ILE A 125 19.25 14.83 -1.62
CA ILE A 125 19.03 13.49 -1.07
C ILE A 125 20.03 12.51 -1.68
N TYR A 126 20.28 12.57 -3.00
CA TYR A 126 21.26 11.72 -3.68
C TYR A 126 22.65 11.80 -3.02
N SER A 127 23.10 13.01 -2.67
CA SER A 127 24.42 13.21 -2.06
C SER A 127 24.52 12.53 -0.69
N GLN A 128 23.49 12.68 0.14
CA GLN A 128 23.41 12.02 1.45
C GLN A 128 23.34 10.49 1.33
N ILE A 129 22.58 9.97 0.35
CA ILE A 129 22.51 8.53 0.08
C ILE A 129 23.88 7.98 -0.34
N VAL A 130 24.63 8.70 -1.18
CA VAL A 130 26.01 8.32 -1.56
C VAL A 130 26.93 8.27 -0.34
N GLU A 131 26.79 9.20 0.61
CA GLU A 131 27.55 9.18 1.87
C GLU A 131 27.20 7.96 2.74
N ILE A 132 25.92 7.63 2.87
CA ILE A 132 25.45 6.42 3.58
C ILE A 132 26.04 5.17 2.92
N ILE A 133 25.94 5.04 1.59
CA ILE A 133 26.48 3.89 0.85
C ILE A 133 27.98 3.75 1.09
N LYS A 134 28.75 4.84 1.01
CA LYS A 134 30.20 4.82 1.25
C LYS A 134 30.55 4.46 2.69
N SER A 135 29.81 5.00 3.66
CA SER A 135 30.02 4.74 5.10
C SER A 135 29.71 3.29 5.46
N VAL A 136 28.60 2.75 4.94
CA VAL A 136 28.20 1.37 5.20
C VAL A 136 29.11 0.39 4.47
N GLY A 137 29.43 0.65 3.19
CA GLY A 137 30.11 -0.29 2.30
C GLY A 137 29.33 -1.60 2.16
N PRO A 138 28.09 -1.56 1.62
CA PRO A 138 27.22 -2.74 1.57
C PRO A 138 27.69 -3.78 0.56
N ASP A 139 27.51 -5.05 0.90
CA ASP A 139 27.70 -6.18 -0.03
C ASP A 139 26.48 -6.38 -0.94
N LEU A 140 25.31 -5.91 -0.51
CA LEU A 140 24.08 -5.83 -1.30
C LEU A 140 23.26 -4.61 -0.89
N THR A 141 22.83 -3.83 -1.88
CA THR A 141 21.86 -2.74 -1.67
C THR A 141 20.48 -3.18 -2.16
N VAL A 142 19.45 -3.01 -1.33
CA VAL A 142 18.06 -3.28 -1.67
C VAL A 142 17.32 -1.95 -1.72
N VAL A 143 16.70 -1.64 -2.85
CA VAL A 143 16.15 -0.30 -3.10
C VAL A 143 14.66 -0.37 -3.38
N ASP A 144 13.92 0.57 -2.78
CA ASP A 144 12.54 0.86 -3.12
C ASP A 144 12.44 1.47 -4.54
N PRO A 145 11.52 0.99 -5.41
CA PRO A 145 11.44 1.44 -6.80
C PRO A 145 10.96 2.88 -6.99
N LEU A 146 10.38 3.50 -5.96
CA LEU A 146 9.94 4.89 -6.00
C LEU A 146 10.94 5.86 -5.34
N HIS A 147 11.97 5.34 -4.67
CA HIS A 147 13.04 6.14 -4.08
C HIS A 147 14.11 6.50 -5.13
N VAL A 148 13.76 7.38 -6.06
CA VAL A 148 14.57 7.83 -7.22
C VAL A 148 16.04 8.15 -6.88
N PRO A 149 16.37 8.92 -5.81
CA PRO A 149 17.77 9.18 -5.46
C PRO A 149 18.58 7.92 -5.14
N ALA A 150 17.95 6.92 -4.52
CA ALA A 150 18.63 5.67 -4.15
C ALA A 150 18.82 4.74 -5.34
N LEU A 151 17.84 4.63 -6.24
CA LEU A 151 17.99 3.89 -7.50
C LEU A 151 19.13 4.47 -8.33
N THR A 152 19.13 5.79 -8.45
CA THR A 152 20.15 6.54 -9.17
C THR A 152 21.54 6.31 -8.54
N ALA A 153 21.66 6.35 -7.21
CA ALA A 153 22.93 6.10 -6.53
C ALA A 153 23.41 4.64 -6.69
N ALA A 154 22.51 3.66 -6.54
CA ALA A 154 22.86 2.25 -6.65
C ALA A 154 23.40 1.90 -8.04
N PHE A 155 22.78 2.43 -9.10
CA PHE A 155 23.20 2.23 -10.47
C PHE A 155 24.51 2.95 -10.80
N ASN A 156 24.60 4.27 -10.56
CA ASN A 156 25.76 5.07 -10.97
C ASN A 156 27.03 4.79 -10.14
N LEU A 157 26.91 4.16 -8.97
CA LEU A 157 28.05 3.68 -8.19
C LEU A 157 28.46 2.24 -8.56
N GLY A 158 27.75 1.58 -9.48
CA GLY A 158 28.04 0.22 -9.90
C GLY A 158 27.90 -0.80 -8.77
N LEU A 159 26.93 -0.58 -7.86
CA LEU A 159 26.74 -1.48 -6.72
C LEU A 159 26.19 -2.82 -7.18
N LYS A 160 26.31 -3.82 -6.32
CA LYS A 160 25.44 -5.00 -6.38
C LYS A 160 24.12 -4.63 -5.72
N TRP A 161 23.03 -4.63 -6.48
CA TRP A 161 21.73 -4.19 -5.96
C TRP A 161 20.54 -4.93 -6.57
N THR A 162 19.42 -4.88 -5.84
CA THR A 162 18.12 -5.44 -6.24
C THR A 162 17.00 -4.50 -5.82
N VAL A 163 15.84 -4.62 -6.45
CA VAL A 163 14.65 -3.85 -6.10
C VAL A 163 13.72 -4.68 -5.22
N LEU A 164 13.21 -4.09 -4.14
CA LEU A 164 12.10 -4.64 -3.36
C LEU A 164 10.92 -3.68 -3.47
N ALA A 165 9.92 -4.10 -4.24
CA ALA A 165 8.83 -3.27 -4.71
C ALA A 165 7.55 -3.53 -3.90
N PRO A 166 7.02 -2.54 -3.16
CA PRO A 166 5.69 -2.60 -2.55
C PRO A 166 4.56 -2.51 -3.60
N ASN A 167 4.91 -2.15 -4.83
CA ASN A 167 4.09 -2.13 -6.03
C ASN A 167 3.49 -3.50 -6.40
N THR A 168 2.63 -3.47 -7.42
CA THR A 168 2.00 -4.68 -7.99
C THR A 168 2.72 -5.15 -9.24
N ILE A 169 2.44 -6.38 -9.69
CA ILE A 169 3.07 -6.94 -10.90
C ILE A 169 2.62 -6.15 -12.12
N LYS A 170 1.37 -5.67 -12.12
CA LYS A 170 0.80 -4.83 -13.18
C LYS A 170 1.73 -3.70 -13.62
N ASP A 171 2.34 -3.01 -12.66
CA ASP A 171 3.15 -1.80 -12.90
C ASP A 171 4.31 -2.10 -13.87
N PHE A 172 4.83 -3.33 -13.83
CA PHE A 172 5.97 -3.77 -14.65
C PHE A 172 5.55 -4.68 -15.83
N ALA A 173 4.44 -5.40 -15.70
CA ALA A 173 4.02 -6.39 -16.68
C ALA A 173 3.19 -5.82 -17.84
N VAL A 174 2.37 -4.79 -17.59
CA VAL A 174 1.43 -4.24 -18.60
C VAL A 174 2.12 -3.75 -19.89
N PRO A 175 3.26 -3.04 -19.84
CA PRO A 175 3.95 -2.59 -21.05
C PRO A 175 4.41 -3.72 -21.97
N LEU A 176 4.59 -4.93 -21.44
CA LEU A 176 5.09 -6.10 -22.16
C LEU A 176 3.98 -7.06 -22.62
N GLN A 177 2.71 -6.70 -22.41
CA GLN A 177 1.59 -7.54 -22.82
C GLN A 177 1.38 -7.49 -24.34
N PRO A 178 1.11 -8.64 -24.98
CA PRO A 178 0.97 -8.71 -26.43
C PRO A 178 -0.27 -7.95 -26.93
N TYR A 179 -0.32 -7.70 -28.25
CA TYR A 179 -1.48 -7.09 -28.92
C TYR A 179 -1.88 -5.71 -28.38
N ALA A 180 -0.91 -4.96 -27.87
CA ALA A 180 -1.11 -3.65 -27.25
C ALA A 180 -2.19 -3.67 -26.14
N ALA A 181 -2.23 -4.75 -25.34
CA ALA A 181 -3.25 -4.94 -24.31
C ALA A 181 -3.31 -3.82 -23.25
N ALA A 182 -2.25 -3.04 -23.09
CA ALA A 182 -2.28 -1.81 -22.29
C ALA A 182 -3.40 -0.85 -22.74
N LEU A 183 -3.68 -0.75 -24.05
CA LEU A 183 -4.67 0.18 -24.60
C LEU A 183 -6.12 -0.24 -24.34
N TRP A 184 -6.41 -1.55 -24.32
CA TRP A 184 -7.79 -2.05 -24.38
C TRP A 184 -8.17 -3.06 -23.28
N LYS A 185 -7.21 -3.64 -22.56
CA LYS A 185 -7.49 -4.70 -21.58
C LYS A 185 -7.30 -4.22 -20.15
N TYR A 186 -6.16 -3.59 -19.86
CA TYR A 186 -5.79 -3.17 -18.51
C TYR A 186 -6.15 -1.70 -18.29
N PRO A 187 -6.85 -1.35 -17.20
CA PRO A 187 -7.19 0.03 -16.91
C PRO A 187 -5.92 0.83 -16.62
N VAL A 188 -5.82 2.05 -17.15
CA VAL A 188 -4.70 2.94 -16.81
C VAL A 188 -4.80 3.37 -15.34
N ILE A 189 -3.65 3.47 -14.67
CA ILE A 189 -3.55 3.80 -13.24
C ILE A 189 -4.33 5.08 -12.88
N GLY A 190 -5.06 5.07 -11.77
CA GLY A 190 -5.81 6.26 -11.31
C GLY A 190 -7.05 6.63 -12.14
N SER A 191 -7.50 5.80 -13.09
CA SER A 191 -8.67 6.11 -13.92
C SER A 191 -10.02 5.64 -13.37
N ALA A 192 -10.00 4.79 -12.33
CA ALA A 192 -11.16 4.06 -11.83
C ALA A 192 -11.91 3.24 -12.91
N LEU A 193 -11.23 2.85 -13.99
CA LEU A 193 -11.82 1.97 -15.00
C LEU A 193 -11.88 0.51 -14.50
N PRO A 194 -12.95 -0.23 -14.82
CA PRO A 194 -13.07 -1.64 -14.47
C PRO A 194 -12.11 -2.49 -15.29
N TYR A 195 -11.83 -3.70 -14.79
CA TYR A 195 -11.06 -4.73 -15.48
C TYR A 195 -11.93 -5.95 -15.86
N PRO A 196 -11.80 -6.50 -17.08
CA PRO A 196 -11.12 -5.90 -18.23
C PRO A 196 -11.83 -4.61 -18.66
N VAL A 197 -11.11 -3.70 -19.32
CA VAL A 197 -11.70 -2.46 -19.82
C VAL A 197 -12.85 -2.79 -20.79
N PRO A 198 -14.08 -2.36 -20.51
CA PRO A 198 -15.22 -2.57 -21.38
C PRO A 198 -14.99 -1.93 -22.75
N TRP A 199 -15.47 -2.56 -23.82
CA TRP A 199 -15.23 -2.10 -25.20
C TRP A 199 -15.58 -0.62 -25.43
N HIS A 200 -16.64 -0.12 -24.79
CA HIS A 200 -17.09 1.26 -24.90
C HIS A 200 -16.20 2.26 -24.15
N GLN A 201 -15.35 1.78 -23.22
CA GLN A 201 -14.37 2.57 -22.46
C GLN A 201 -12.93 2.44 -23.01
N VAL A 202 -12.69 1.56 -23.99
CA VAL A 202 -11.37 1.43 -24.64
C VAL A 202 -10.87 2.77 -25.21
N PRO A 203 -11.68 3.60 -25.91
CA PRO A 203 -11.21 4.90 -26.38
C PRO A 203 -10.76 5.83 -25.24
N MET A 204 -11.46 5.81 -24.10
CA MET A 204 -11.08 6.58 -22.92
C MET A 204 -9.75 6.10 -22.34
N ASN A 205 -9.58 4.78 -22.18
CA ASN A 205 -8.35 4.20 -21.65
C ASN A 205 -7.13 4.51 -22.54
N ALA A 206 -7.25 4.28 -23.85
CA ALA A 206 -6.21 4.61 -24.83
C ALA A 206 -5.91 6.12 -24.84
N GLY A 207 -6.94 6.96 -24.80
CA GLY A 207 -6.79 8.41 -24.71
C GLY A 207 -6.00 8.85 -23.48
N LEU A 208 -6.29 8.29 -22.31
CA LEU A 208 -5.59 8.61 -21.06
C LEU A 208 -4.12 8.16 -21.09
N LEU A 209 -3.83 6.99 -21.68
CA LEU A 209 -2.45 6.54 -21.91
C LEU A 209 -1.68 7.50 -22.83
N MET A 210 -2.33 8.04 -23.87
CA MET A 210 -1.70 9.06 -24.72
C MET A 210 -1.42 10.36 -23.96
N VAL A 211 -2.34 10.81 -23.08
CA VAL A 211 -2.11 11.97 -22.21
C VAL A 211 -0.92 11.71 -21.29
N LEU A 212 -0.89 10.55 -20.63
CA LEU A 212 0.22 10.14 -19.75
C LEU A 212 1.56 10.13 -20.50
N ALA A 213 1.62 9.47 -21.65
CA ALA A 213 2.84 9.40 -22.46
C ALA A 213 3.29 10.80 -22.91
N PHE A 214 2.37 11.65 -23.38
CA PHE A 214 2.67 13.02 -23.77
C PHE A 214 3.21 13.85 -22.60
N THR A 215 2.59 13.74 -21.42
CA THR A 215 3.09 14.40 -20.20
C THR A 215 4.50 13.96 -19.88
N MET A 216 4.77 12.65 -19.85
CA MET A 216 6.11 12.13 -19.54
C MET A 216 7.18 12.55 -20.57
N LEU A 217 6.81 12.73 -21.84
CA LEU A 217 7.73 13.17 -22.89
C LEU A 217 8.01 14.68 -22.88
N THR A 218 7.05 15.48 -22.44
CA THR A 218 7.12 16.96 -22.49
C THR A 218 7.57 17.61 -21.19
N ASP A 219 7.37 16.95 -20.06
CA ASP A 219 7.81 17.44 -18.77
C ASP A 219 9.36 17.54 -18.70
N THR A 220 9.85 18.65 -18.16
CA THR A 220 11.28 18.95 -18.04
C THR A 220 11.86 18.62 -16.67
N ARG A 221 11.04 18.25 -15.67
CA ARG A 221 11.48 17.99 -14.28
C ARG A 221 12.59 16.95 -14.19
N MET A 222 12.46 15.82 -14.88
CA MET A 222 13.50 14.78 -14.88
C MET A 222 14.79 15.25 -15.56
N LYS A 223 14.68 16.05 -16.64
CA LYS A 223 15.85 16.63 -17.33
C LYS A 223 16.57 17.62 -16.42
N GLU A 224 15.82 18.40 -15.66
CA GLU A 224 16.38 19.34 -14.69
C GLU A 224 17.05 18.60 -13.51
N ALA A 225 16.45 17.53 -13.00
CA ALA A 225 17.07 16.71 -11.96
C ALA A 225 18.40 16.10 -12.45
N VAL A 226 18.43 15.57 -13.67
CA VAL A 226 19.68 15.10 -14.31
C VAL A 226 20.71 16.23 -14.40
N ARG A 227 20.32 17.42 -14.86
CA ARG A 227 21.23 18.58 -14.97
C ARG A 227 21.87 18.92 -13.62
N LEU A 228 21.05 19.04 -12.57
CA LEU A 228 21.51 19.38 -11.22
C LEU A 228 22.36 18.27 -10.60
N LEU A 229 22.02 16.99 -10.83
CA LEU A 229 22.84 15.85 -10.39
C LEU A 229 24.21 15.87 -11.05
N ARG A 230 24.30 16.12 -12.37
CA ARG A 230 25.57 16.20 -13.10
C ARG A 230 26.42 17.37 -12.63
N GLU A 231 25.82 18.55 -12.48
CA GLU A 231 26.49 19.75 -11.96
C GLU A 231 27.07 19.50 -10.55
N LYS A 232 26.26 18.90 -9.66
CA LYS A 232 26.66 18.64 -8.28
C LYS A 232 27.72 17.55 -8.14
N THR A 233 27.72 16.54 -9.02
CA THR A 233 28.63 15.41 -8.96
C THR A 233 29.88 15.56 -9.84
N GLY A 234 29.86 16.48 -10.80
CA GLY A 234 30.90 16.62 -11.83
C GLY A 234 30.97 15.43 -12.79
N LYS A 235 29.90 14.63 -12.91
CA LYS A 235 29.83 13.43 -13.75
C LYS A 235 28.84 13.63 -14.89
N ASP A 236 29.33 13.93 -16.09
CA ASP A 236 28.49 14.18 -17.26
C ASP A 236 27.73 12.94 -17.76
N ASP A 237 28.23 11.74 -17.44
CA ASP A 237 27.66 10.45 -17.80
C ASP A 237 26.60 9.93 -16.81
N LEU A 238 26.31 10.66 -15.73
CA LEU A 238 25.31 10.25 -14.74
C LEU A 238 23.92 10.10 -15.38
N GLU A 239 23.27 8.98 -15.09
CA GLU A 239 21.91 8.65 -15.52
C GLU A 239 20.92 8.64 -14.35
N LEU A 240 19.77 9.29 -14.50
CA LEU A 240 18.68 9.23 -13.51
C LEU A 240 17.89 7.93 -13.71
N LEU A 241 17.67 7.17 -12.63
CA LEU A 241 16.84 5.97 -12.67
C LEU A 241 15.50 6.21 -11.98
N THR A 242 14.43 5.80 -12.67
CA THR A 242 13.06 5.79 -12.16
C THR A 242 12.42 4.42 -12.44
N LEU A 243 11.14 4.26 -12.10
CA LEU A 243 10.35 3.11 -12.56
C LEU A 243 10.45 2.87 -14.08
N ALA A 244 10.62 3.93 -14.88
CA ALA A 244 10.76 3.81 -16.34
C ALA A 244 11.93 2.89 -16.74
N GLU A 245 13.04 2.98 -16.01
CA GLU A 245 14.26 2.18 -16.16
C GLU A 245 14.18 0.82 -15.46
N LEU A 246 13.07 0.45 -14.82
CA LEU A 246 12.87 -0.82 -14.12
C LEU A 246 11.94 -1.79 -14.87
N GLY A 247 11.81 -1.65 -16.19
CA GLY A 247 10.95 -2.51 -17.02
C GLY A 247 9.67 -1.85 -17.54
N VAL A 248 9.36 -0.62 -17.12
CA VAL A 248 8.12 0.06 -17.54
C VAL A 248 8.24 0.67 -18.94
N VAL A 249 9.38 1.31 -19.24
CA VAL A 249 9.67 1.92 -20.54
C VAL A 249 10.91 1.30 -21.17
N LYS A 250 11.94 1.05 -20.37
CA LYS A 250 13.20 0.40 -20.76
C LYS A 250 13.40 -0.86 -19.95
N ALA A 251 14.16 -1.80 -20.51
CA ALA A 251 14.59 -2.98 -19.77
C ALA A 251 15.40 -2.56 -18.53
N PRO A 252 15.28 -3.29 -17.41
CA PRO A 252 16.08 -3.02 -16.21
C PRO A 252 17.58 -3.20 -16.48
N PRO A 253 18.45 -2.53 -15.70
CA PRO A 253 19.88 -2.76 -15.77
C PRO A 253 20.24 -4.25 -15.64
N PRO A 254 21.25 -4.76 -16.37
CA PRO A 254 21.62 -6.17 -16.35
C PRO A 254 21.86 -6.69 -14.93
N GLY A 255 21.26 -7.85 -14.61
CA GLY A 255 21.41 -8.51 -13.31
C GLY A 255 20.48 -8.00 -12.20
N VAL A 256 19.77 -6.88 -12.39
CA VAL A 256 18.81 -6.37 -11.40
C VAL A 256 17.56 -7.25 -11.41
N ARG A 257 17.18 -7.73 -10.22
CA ARG A 257 15.90 -8.39 -9.98
C ARG A 257 14.93 -7.44 -9.30
N LEU A 258 13.64 -7.61 -9.57
CA LEU A 258 12.56 -6.86 -8.95
C LEU A 258 11.67 -7.80 -8.15
N LEU A 259 11.79 -7.75 -6.83
CA LEU A 259 11.01 -8.55 -5.90
C LEU A 259 9.71 -7.82 -5.60
N CYS A 260 8.58 -8.30 -6.11
CA CYS A 260 7.29 -7.62 -6.01
C CYS A 260 6.49 -8.14 -4.80
N ALA A 261 5.91 -7.25 -4.01
CA ALA A 261 5.14 -7.58 -2.80
C ALA A 261 3.77 -8.24 -3.08
N MET A 262 3.43 -8.45 -4.35
CA MET A 262 2.20 -9.07 -4.83
C MET A 262 2.44 -10.53 -5.30
N SER A 263 1.44 -11.40 -5.10
CA SER A 263 1.41 -12.75 -5.67
C SER A 263 0.83 -12.75 -7.07
N GLU A 264 1.30 -13.64 -7.94
CA GLU A 264 0.81 -13.73 -9.32
C GLU A 264 -0.69 -14.04 -9.39
N ASP A 265 -1.19 -14.95 -8.54
CA ASP A 265 -2.60 -15.37 -8.50
C ASP A 265 -3.54 -14.35 -7.86
N LEU A 266 -3.01 -13.26 -7.29
CA LEU A 266 -3.78 -12.16 -6.71
C LEU A 266 -3.83 -10.92 -7.62
N ASP A 267 -3.02 -10.88 -8.67
CA ASP A 267 -2.97 -9.76 -9.62
C ASP A 267 -3.83 -10.05 -10.87
N TYR A 268 -3.78 -9.16 -11.86
CA TYR A 268 -4.45 -9.38 -13.13
C TYR A 268 -3.85 -10.56 -13.90
N PRO A 269 -4.64 -11.31 -14.69
CA PRO A 269 -4.11 -12.40 -15.50
C PRO A 269 -3.30 -11.85 -16.67
N PHE A 270 -1.98 -11.89 -16.51
CA PHE A 270 -1.00 -11.52 -17.53
C PHE A 270 -0.71 -12.70 -18.46
N SER A 271 -0.50 -12.42 -19.75
CA SER A 271 -0.02 -13.43 -20.70
C SER A 271 1.50 -13.58 -20.66
N VAL A 272 2.19 -12.53 -20.21
CA VAL A 272 3.65 -12.48 -20.09
C VAL A 272 3.98 -11.94 -18.71
N LEU A 273 4.70 -12.71 -17.90
CA LEU A 273 5.35 -12.23 -16.69
C LEU A 273 6.81 -11.88 -17.03
N PRO A 274 7.26 -10.63 -16.83
CA PRO A 274 8.62 -10.24 -17.19
C PRO A 274 9.66 -11.02 -16.36
N ALA A 275 10.69 -11.56 -17.00
CA ALA A 275 11.67 -12.43 -16.34
C ALA A 275 12.46 -11.77 -15.19
N HIS A 276 12.52 -10.43 -15.16
CA HIS A 276 13.16 -9.68 -14.08
C HIS A 276 12.25 -9.46 -12.87
N VAL A 277 10.94 -9.70 -12.99
CA VAL A 277 9.96 -9.56 -11.91
C VAL A 277 9.79 -10.91 -11.22
N THR A 278 10.01 -10.92 -9.90
CA THR A 278 9.79 -12.09 -9.04
C THR A 278 8.65 -11.80 -8.07
N PRO A 279 7.46 -12.40 -8.27
CA PRO A 279 6.35 -12.30 -7.33
C PRO A 279 6.73 -12.90 -5.98
N CYS A 280 6.75 -12.08 -4.93
CA CYS A 280 7.09 -12.48 -3.57
C CYS A 280 5.92 -12.28 -2.60
N GLY A 281 4.74 -11.86 -3.08
CA GLY A 281 3.65 -11.48 -2.20
C GLY A 281 2.87 -12.60 -1.53
N PRO A 282 1.87 -12.22 -0.71
CA PRO A 282 1.75 -10.90 -0.10
C PRO A 282 2.89 -10.69 0.93
N ILE A 283 3.61 -9.57 0.84
CA ILE A 283 4.60 -9.22 1.87
C ILE A 283 3.89 -8.41 2.95
N VAL A 284 3.69 -9.02 4.13
CA VAL A 284 2.99 -8.43 5.27
C VAL A 284 3.94 -8.32 6.46
N ARG A 285 3.77 -7.25 7.25
CA ARG A 285 4.51 -7.02 8.50
C ARG A 285 4.07 -8.03 9.55
N PRO A 286 5.02 -8.67 10.27
CA PRO A 286 4.67 -9.41 11.47
C PRO A 286 3.98 -8.47 12.47
N SER A 287 3.01 -9.00 13.20
CA SER A 287 2.32 -8.28 14.26
C SER A 287 2.29 -9.09 15.54
N ARG A 288 2.22 -8.40 16.68
CA ARG A 288 1.96 -9.05 17.96
C ARG A 288 0.52 -9.55 17.99
N ARG A 289 0.24 -10.53 18.86
CA ARG A 289 -1.15 -10.97 19.05
C ARG A 289 -1.95 -9.82 19.65
N LEU A 290 -3.18 -9.63 19.16
CA LEU A 290 -4.05 -8.55 19.64
C LEU A 290 -4.23 -8.60 21.17
N ALA A 291 -4.44 -9.79 21.73
CA ALA A 291 -4.54 -10.01 23.18
C ALA A 291 -3.35 -9.51 24.01
N GLU A 292 -2.16 -9.34 23.42
CA GLU A 292 -0.96 -8.83 24.11
C GLU A 292 -0.86 -7.30 24.05
N VAL A 293 -1.35 -6.70 22.97
CA VAL A 293 -1.29 -5.25 22.74
C VAL A 293 -2.52 -4.54 23.31
N ASP A 294 -3.71 -5.07 23.02
CA ASP A 294 -4.98 -4.53 23.48
C ASP A 294 -5.94 -5.66 23.93
N PRO A 295 -5.75 -6.19 25.15
CA PRO A 295 -6.61 -7.23 25.71
C PRO A 295 -8.08 -6.78 25.84
N ALA A 296 -8.34 -5.47 25.95
CA ALA A 296 -9.69 -4.94 26.09
C ALA A 296 -10.42 -4.96 24.74
N LEU A 297 -9.74 -4.63 23.65
CA LEU A 297 -10.26 -4.76 22.30
C LEU A 297 -10.49 -6.23 21.93
N GLU A 298 -9.57 -7.13 22.26
CA GLU A 298 -9.75 -8.59 22.06
C GLU A 298 -11.05 -9.09 22.70
N ARG A 299 -11.26 -8.80 24.00
CA ARG A 299 -12.49 -9.19 24.71
C ARG A 299 -13.74 -8.58 24.10
N TRP A 300 -13.63 -7.38 23.54
CA TRP A 300 -14.75 -6.74 22.88
C TRP A 300 -15.07 -7.37 21.53
N LEU A 301 -14.06 -7.70 20.72
CA LEU A 301 -14.22 -8.41 19.45
C LEU A 301 -14.79 -9.82 19.64
N ALA A 302 -14.46 -10.48 20.75
CA ALA A 302 -14.98 -11.80 21.07
C ALA A 302 -16.51 -11.84 21.32
N LYS A 303 -17.17 -10.69 21.48
CA LYS A 303 -18.63 -10.62 21.69
C LYS A 303 -19.43 -10.98 20.43
N GLY A 304 -18.84 -10.95 19.24
CA GLY A 304 -19.57 -11.13 17.99
C GLY A 304 -18.76 -10.85 16.72
N PRO A 305 -19.30 -11.25 15.55
CA PRO A 305 -18.67 -10.95 14.27
C PRO A 305 -18.55 -9.44 14.07
N THR A 306 -17.38 -8.95 13.71
CA THR A 306 -17.10 -7.50 13.63
C THR A 306 -16.79 -7.04 12.21
N VAL A 307 -17.39 -5.92 11.79
CA VAL A 307 -16.96 -5.15 10.62
C VAL A 307 -15.85 -4.20 11.06
N TYR A 308 -14.65 -4.37 10.50
CA TYR A 308 -13.52 -3.48 10.79
C TYR A 308 -13.36 -2.45 9.68
N VAL A 309 -13.66 -1.19 9.98
CA VAL A 309 -13.52 -0.07 9.04
C VAL A 309 -12.24 0.69 9.33
N ASN A 310 -11.26 0.60 8.43
CA ASN A 310 -10.00 1.32 8.51
C ASN A 310 -9.58 1.83 7.13
N LEU A 311 -9.75 3.14 6.90
CA LEU A 311 -9.39 3.79 5.65
C LEU A 311 -7.92 4.23 5.60
N GLY A 312 -7.05 3.65 6.43
CA GLY A 312 -5.62 3.94 6.46
C GLY A 312 -5.27 5.21 7.25
N THR A 313 -4.05 5.70 7.06
CA THR A 313 -3.51 6.87 7.80
C THR A 313 -3.74 8.19 7.06
N GLN A 314 -3.98 8.13 5.75
CA GLN A 314 -4.04 9.30 4.87
C GLN A 314 -5.46 9.78 4.53
N PHE A 315 -6.50 8.93 4.67
CA PHE A 315 -7.89 9.37 4.49
C PHE A 315 -8.37 10.15 5.71
N ALA A 316 -8.51 11.46 5.56
CA ALA A 316 -9.28 12.29 6.47
C ALA A 316 -10.67 12.56 5.86
N VAL A 317 -11.72 12.28 6.63
CA VAL A 317 -13.11 12.23 6.15
C VAL A 317 -13.88 13.49 6.56
N LYS A 318 -14.71 14.03 5.67
CA LYS A 318 -15.61 15.15 5.97
C LYS A 318 -16.90 14.68 6.65
N PRO A 319 -17.61 15.53 7.42
CA PRO A 319 -18.84 15.13 8.11
C PRO A 319 -19.90 14.50 7.18
N GLY A 320 -20.16 15.09 6.01
CA GLY A 320 -21.12 14.55 5.04
C GLY A 320 -20.72 13.19 4.46
N GLU A 321 -19.43 13.00 4.18
CA GLU A 321 -18.88 11.70 3.73
C GLU A 321 -19.03 10.66 4.84
N ALA A 322 -18.75 11.02 6.10
CA ALA A 322 -18.95 10.12 7.24
C ALA A 322 -20.42 9.79 7.50
N LEU A 323 -21.34 10.72 7.26
CA LEU A 323 -22.78 10.48 7.40
C LEU A 323 -23.27 9.43 6.40
N GLU A 324 -22.89 9.54 5.13
CA GLU A 324 -23.23 8.52 4.11
C GLU A 324 -22.72 7.13 4.52
N PHE A 325 -21.52 7.06 5.10
CA PHE A 325 -20.94 5.82 5.61
C PHE A 325 -21.72 5.27 6.83
N ALA A 326 -22.07 6.14 7.78
CA ALA A 326 -22.84 5.77 8.96
C ALA A 326 -24.23 5.26 8.58
N LEU A 327 -24.88 5.88 7.59
CA LEU A 327 -26.16 5.41 7.06
C LEU A 327 -26.03 4.05 6.35
N ALA A 328 -24.94 3.80 5.63
CA ALA A 328 -24.68 2.49 5.03
C ALA A 328 -24.46 1.40 6.10
N LEU A 329 -23.78 1.73 7.20
CA LEU A 329 -23.60 0.83 8.35
C LEU A 329 -24.93 0.58 9.07
N ARG A 330 -25.78 1.60 9.21
CA ARG A 330 -27.15 1.44 9.72
C ARG A 330 -27.94 0.46 8.86
N ASP A 331 -27.96 0.65 7.53
CA ASP A 331 -28.66 -0.25 6.60
C ASP A 331 -28.17 -1.70 6.71
N LEU A 332 -26.88 -1.89 6.95
CA LEU A 332 -26.28 -3.21 7.18
C LEU A 332 -26.74 -3.82 8.52
N LEU A 333 -26.70 -3.04 9.60
CA LEU A 333 -27.07 -3.50 10.94
C LEU A 333 -28.54 -3.93 10.98
N ASP A 334 -29.43 -3.12 10.41
CA ASP A 334 -30.85 -3.42 10.33
C ASP A 334 -31.09 -4.72 9.52
N ALA A 335 -30.44 -4.86 8.36
CA ALA A 335 -30.54 -6.07 7.54
C ALA A 335 -29.98 -7.31 8.24
N ALA A 336 -28.89 -7.18 9.02
CA ALA A 336 -28.30 -8.28 9.77
C ALA A 336 -29.21 -8.76 10.91
N GLU A 337 -29.91 -7.84 11.58
CA GLU A 337 -30.89 -8.16 12.62
C GLU A 337 -32.09 -8.91 12.08
N GLU A 338 -32.57 -8.56 10.89
CA GLU A 338 -33.68 -9.27 10.22
C GLU A 338 -33.32 -10.70 9.81
N HIS A 339 -32.09 -10.94 9.34
CA HIS A 339 -31.72 -12.22 8.70
C HIS A 339 -31.16 -13.27 9.67
N ALA A 340 -30.54 -12.88 10.78
CA ALA A 340 -29.86 -13.83 11.66
C ALA A 340 -29.84 -13.39 13.14
N PRO A 341 -31.01 -13.29 13.80
CA PRO A 341 -31.10 -12.80 15.18
C PRO A 341 -30.34 -13.65 16.21
N GLU A 342 -30.01 -14.91 15.89
CA GLU A 342 -29.43 -15.88 16.83
C GLU A 342 -27.90 -16.05 16.73
N LYS A 343 -27.23 -15.53 15.69
CA LYS A 343 -25.78 -15.75 15.46
C LYS A 343 -24.90 -14.61 15.99
N GLY A 344 -25.11 -14.18 17.23
CA GLY A 344 -24.38 -13.05 17.82
C GLY A 344 -24.67 -11.73 17.09
N LYS A 345 -24.72 -10.62 17.83
CA LYS A 345 -25.03 -9.33 17.19
C LYS A 345 -23.81 -8.84 16.43
N LEU A 346 -23.99 -8.45 15.16
CA LEU A 346 -22.94 -7.83 14.35
C LEU A 346 -22.41 -6.58 15.07
N GLN A 347 -21.08 -6.45 15.13
CA GLN A 347 -20.38 -5.32 15.71
C GLN A 347 -19.69 -4.49 14.62
N VAL A 348 -19.37 -3.23 14.93
CA VAL A 348 -18.57 -2.36 14.05
C VAL A 348 -17.45 -1.69 14.84
N LEU A 349 -16.22 -1.90 14.40
CA LEU A 349 -15.05 -1.12 14.83
C LEU A 349 -14.68 -0.17 13.70
N TRP A 350 -14.91 1.12 13.89
CA TRP A 350 -14.63 2.14 12.89
C TRP A 350 -13.53 3.08 13.35
N LYS A 351 -12.35 2.93 12.75
CA LYS A 351 -11.28 3.92 12.87
C LYS A 351 -11.58 5.10 11.93
N LEU A 352 -11.98 6.23 12.50
CA LEU A 352 -12.38 7.43 11.78
C LEU A 352 -11.42 8.58 12.06
N LYS A 353 -10.66 9.00 11.03
CA LYS A 353 -9.86 10.22 11.07
C LYS A 353 -10.67 11.38 10.48
N ARG A 354 -11.00 12.38 11.29
CA ARG A 354 -11.75 13.57 10.87
C ARG A 354 -10.85 14.58 10.15
N LYS A 355 -11.38 15.29 9.15
CA LYS A 355 -10.61 16.26 8.33
C LYS A 355 -10.44 17.62 9.01
N ASP A 356 -11.45 18.06 9.75
CA ASP A 356 -11.34 19.17 10.69
C ASP A 356 -10.61 18.65 11.93
N ALA A 357 -9.49 19.27 12.31
CA ALA A 357 -8.69 18.90 13.50
C ALA A 357 -9.41 19.24 14.83
N SER A 358 -10.74 19.20 14.84
CA SER A 358 -11.60 19.39 16.00
C SER A 358 -11.37 18.29 17.03
N ASP A 359 -11.80 18.57 18.26
CA ASP A 359 -11.81 17.58 19.32
C ASP A 359 -12.55 16.32 18.86
N GLN A 360 -11.81 15.24 18.64
CA GLN A 360 -12.35 13.96 18.15
C GLN A 360 -13.28 13.30 19.16
N SER A 361 -13.37 13.82 20.39
CA SER A 361 -14.30 13.36 21.43
C SER A 361 -15.67 14.04 21.38
N SER A 362 -15.79 15.22 20.75
CA SER A 362 -17.08 15.91 20.58
C SER A 362 -17.82 15.39 19.33
N TRP A 363 -19.13 15.23 19.44
CA TRP A 363 -20.02 14.90 18.32
C TRP A 363 -20.99 16.04 18.02
N ASP A 364 -20.71 17.26 18.45
CA ASP A 364 -21.57 18.40 18.17
C ASP A 364 -21.41 18.93 16.73
N GLY A 365 -22.27 19.88 16.35
CA GLY A 365 -22.23 20.49 15.02
C GLY A 365 -22.49 19.49 13.90
N ASP A 366 -21.69 19.58 12.83
CA ASP A 366 -21.87 18.77 11.61
C ASP A 366 -21.64 17.26 11.83
N TRP A 367 -20.96 16.88 12.92
CA TRP A 367 -20.70 15.48 13.28
C TRP A 367 -21.86 14.82 14.03
N LYS A 368 -22.85 15.59 14.50
CA LYS A 368 -23.97 15.10 15.30
C LYS A 368 -24.79 14.04 14.60
N ALA A 369 -25.08 14.26 13.32
CA ALA A 369 -25.86 13.32 12.51
C ALA A 369 -25.16 11.95 12.37
N VAL A 370 -23.82 11.92 12.33
CA VAL A 370 -23.04 10.68 12.27
C VAL A 370 -23.23 9.86 13.55
N TYR A 371 -23.13 10.52 14.72
CA TYR A 371 -23.33 9.86 16.00
C TYR A 371 -24.78 9.40 16.19
N GLU A 372 -25.75 10.27 15.95
CA GLU A 372 -27.18 9.96 16.14
C GLU A 372 -27.62 8.76 15.31
N THR A 373 -27.11 8.65 14.06
CA THR A 373 -27.40 7.54 13.14
C THR A 373 -27.03 6.17 13.73
N LEU A 374 -25.97 6.09 14.55
CA LEU A 374 -25.46 4.84 15.15
C LEU A 374 -25.60 4.81 16.68
N SER A 375 -26.28 5.79 17.26
CA SER A 375 -26.35 6.00 18.71
C SER A 375 -26.93 4.82 19.51
N PRO A 376 -27.96 4.07 19.02
CA PRO A 376 -28.45 2.89 19.74
C PRO A 376 -27.37 1.82 19.94
N GLU A 377 -26.55 1.55 18.92
CA GLU A 377 -25.48 0.57 18.95
C GLU A 377 -24.24 1.06 19.69
N ILE A 378 -23.96 2.36 19.63
CA ILE A 378 -22.90 2.97 20.44
C ILE A 378 -23.25 2.84 21.93
N SER A 379 -24.50 3.14 22.31
CA SER A 379 -24.95 3.07 23.71
C SER A 379 -24.91 1.65 24.30
N THR A 380 -24.98 0.63 23.44
CA THR A 380 -24.91 -0.79 23.81
C THR A 380 -23.52 -1.40 23.58
N ASP A 381 -22.50 -0.58 23.29
CA ASP A 381 -21.12 -1.00 23.01
C ASP A 381 -21.03 -2.03 21.86
N ARG A 382 -21.92 -1.97 20.87
CA ARG A 382 -21.87 -2.77 19.62
C ARG A 382 -21.10 -2.07 18.51
N VAL A 383 -21.14 -0.74 18.50
CA VAL A 383 -20.41 0.11 17.54
C VAL A 383 -19.41 0.95 18.32
N ARG A 384 -18.13 0.89 17.93
CA ARG A 384 -17.07 1.77 18.44
C ARG A 384 -16.50 2.59 17.30
N ILE A 385 -16.59 3.91 17.41
CA ILE A 385 -15.92 4.84 16.51
C ILE A 385 -14.76 5.47 17.26
N THR A 386 -13.54 5.32 16.74
CA THR A 386 -12.32 5.78 17.40
C THR A 386 -11.38 6.51 16.44
N PRO A 387 -10.65 7.54 16.89
CA PRO A 387 -9.56 8.14 16.12
C PRO A 387 -8.43 7.15 15.78
N TRP A 388 -8.21 6.19 16.69
CA TRP A 388 -7.01 5.36 16.69
C TRP A 388 -7.27 3.96 17.25
N VAL A 389 -6.55 2.98 16.72
CA VAL A 389 -6.51 1.60 17.22
C VAL A 389 -5.06 1.33 17.52
N GLU A 390 -4.76 0.95 18.77
CA GLU A 390 -3.39 0.77 19.23
C GLU A 390 -2.71 -0.45 18.57
N ALA A 391 -3.47 -1.53 18.39
CA ALA A 391 -2.98 -2.71 17.71
C ALA A 391 -2.81 -2.48 16.21
N ASP A 392 -1.76 -3.10 15.65
CA ASP A 392 -1.55 -3.13 14.21
C ASP A 392 -2.78 -3.68 13.48
N PRO A 393 -3.14 -3.16 12.29
CA PRO A 393 -4.30 -3.65 11.54
C PRO A 393 -4.26 -5.17 11.30
N CYS A 394 -3.06 -5.73 11.05
CA CYS A 394 -2.87 -7.16 10.88
C CYS A 394 -3.28 -7.96 12.13
N ALA A 395 -2.92 -7.49 13.34
CA ALA A 395 -3.29 -8.14 14.60
C ALA A 395 -4.81 -8.16 14.81
N VAL A 396 -5.48 -7.06 14.47
CA VAL A 396 -6.95 -6.96 14.53
C VAL A 396 -7.59 -7.96 13.56
N LEU A 397 -7.13 -8.02 12.32
CA LEU A 397 -7.62 -8.94 11.30
C LEU A 397 -7.40 -10.41 11.67
N GLN A 398 -6.26 -10.72 12.30
CA GLN A 398 -5.88 -12.06 12.72
C GLN A 398 -6.55 -12.53 14.03
N SER A 399 -7.33 -11.67 14.71
CA SER A 399 -8.08 -12.05 15.92
C SER A 399 -9.08 -13.19 15.70
N GLY A 400 -9.48 -13.44 14.45
CA GLY A 400 -10.51 -14.44 14.12
C GLY A 400 -11.95 -13.95 14.34
N HIS A 401 -12.12 -12.70 14.79
CA HIS A 401 -13.43 -12.09 15.06
C HIS A 401 -13.91 -11.14 13.95
N ILE A 402 -13.05 -10.78 13.00
CA ILE A 402 -13.41 -9.88 11.91
C ILE A 402 -14.18 -10.64 10.82
N ALA A 403 -15.41 -10.22 10.57
CA ALA A 403 -16.27 -10.78 9.53
C ALA A 403 -16.06 -10.12 8.16
N CYS A 404 -15.67 -8.84 8.15
CA CYS A 404 -15.32 -8.11 6.94
C CYS A 404 -14.38 -6.94 7.26
N SER A 405 -13.38 -6.72 6.41
CA SER A 405 -12.51 -5.55 6.41
C SER A 405 -13.03 -4.53 5.40
N VAL A 406 -13.34 -3.31 5.86
CA VAL A 406 -13.70 -2.19 5.01
C VAL A 406 -12.53 -1.21 4.96
N HIS A 407 -11.95 -1.03 3.79
CA HIS A 407 -10.74 -0.21 3.64
C HIS A 407 -10.71 0.52 2.30
N HIS A 408 -9.75 1.42 2.18
CA HIS A 408 -9.61 2.29 1.01
C HIS A 408 -8.90 1.65 -0.19
N GLY A 409 -8.67 0.34 -0.20
CA GLY A 409 -7.93 -0.32 -1.29
C GLY A 409 -6.41 -0.11 -1.31
N GLY A 410 -5.78 0.41 -0.25
CA GLY A 410 -4.31 0.44 -0.17
C GLY A 410 -3.70 -0.97 -0.14
N ALA A 411 -2.53 -1.14 -0.78
CA ALA A 411 -1.86 -2.44 -0.95
C ALA A 411 -1.66 -3.21 0.36
N ASN A 412 -1.12 -2.55 1.40
CA ASN A 412 -0.89 -3.20 2.70
C ASN A 412 -2.19 -3.73 3.31
N SER A 413 -3.25 -2.91 3.37
CA SER A 413 -4.54 -3.34 3.93
C SER A 413 -5.19 -4.48 3.14
N HIS A 414 -5.03 -4.48 1.81
CA HIS A 414 -5.49 -5.59 0.97
C HIS A 414 -4.73 -6.88 1.31
N HIS A 415 -3.40 -6.82 1.35
CA HIS A 415 -2.55 -7.96 1.66
C HIS A 415 -2.76 -8.50 3.08
N GLU A 416 -2.91 -7.63 4.07
CA GLU A 416 -3.20 -8.01 5.47
C GLU A 416 -4.54 -8.76 5.55
N ALA A 417 -5.59 -8.28 4.86
CA ALA A 417 -6.89 -8.95 4.84
C ALA A 417 -6.87 -10.27 4.07
N ILE A 418 -6.12 -10.36 2.96
CA ILE A 418 -5.88 -11.63 2.25
C ILE A 418 -5.21 -12.64 3.18
N ALA A 419 -4.10 -12.25 3.82
CA ALA A 419 -3.33 -13.13 4.69
C ALA A 419 -4.13 -13.61 5.91
N ALA A 420 -5.04 -12.78 6.42
CA ALA A 420 -5.96 -13.15 7.49
C ALA A 420 -7.17 -13.97 7.01
N GLY A 421 -7.37 -14.14 5.69
CA GLY A 421 -8.53 -14.84 5.13
C GLY A 421 -9.86 -14.12 5.37
N VAL A 422 -9.84 -12.79 5.44
CA VAL A 422 -11.00 -11.95 5.77
C VAL A 422 -11.63 -11.36 4.50
N PRO A 423 -12.96 -11.46 4.30
CA PRO A 423 -13.67 -10.80 3.21
C PRO A 423 -13.52 -9.28 3.22
N GLN A 424 -13.54 -8.66 2.04
CA GLN A 424 -13.20 -7.24 1.90
C GLN A 424 -14.31 -6.42 1.24
N VAL A 425 -14.48 -5.18 1.68
CA VAL A 425 -15.29 -4.16 1.02
C VAL A 425 -14.40 -2.94 0.81
N LEU A 426 -14.11 -2.61 -0.44
CA LEU A 426 -13.19 -1.54 -0.77
C LEU A 426 -13.94 -0.27 -1.12
N VAL A 427 -13.48 0.86 -0.61
CA VAL A 427 -13.86 2.21 -1.05
C VAL A 427 -12.64 2.96 -1.57
N PRO A 428 -12.06 2.56 -2.73
CA PRO A 428 -10.88 3.21 -3.27
C PRO A 428 -11.09 4.69 -3.57
N GLY A 429 -10.11 5.52 -3.20
CA GLY A 429 -10.19 6.96 -3.47
C GLY A 429 -9.00 7.56 -4.21
N TRP A 430 -8.00 6.79 -4.62
CA TRP A 430 -6.94 7.31 -5.49
C TRP A 430 -6.11 6.23 -6.20
N ILE A 431 -5.40 6.65 -7.27
CA ILE A 431 -4.31 5.94 -7.95
C ILE A 431 -4.52 4.43 -8.13
N ASP A 432 -3.77 3.63 -7.38
CA ASP A 432 -3.63 2.18 -7.47
C ASP A 432 -4.69 1.47 -6.61
N CYS A 433 -5.32 2.20 -5.68
CA CYS A 433 -6.40 1.67 -4.86
C CYS A 433 -7.57 1.20 -5.74
N TYR A 434 -7.83 1.88 -6.87
CA TYR A 434 -8.84 1.44 -7.84
C TYR A 434 -8.50 0.08 -8.45
N ASP A 435 -7.22 -0.19 -8.70
CA ASP A 435 -6.78 -1.50 -9.18
C ASP A 435 -7.00 -2.59 -8.12
N PHE A 436 -6.81 -2.29 -6.83
CA PHE A 436 -7.20 -3.21 -5.77
C PHE A 436 -8.73 -3.42 -5.69
N GLY A 437 -9.52 -2.40 -6.03
CA GLY A 437 -10.97 -2.53 -6.23
C GLY A 437 -11.33 -3.53 -7.34
N ASN A 438 -10.56 -3.58 -8.43
CA ASN A 438 -10.73 -4.63 -9.44
C ASN A 438 -10.25 -6.00 -8.94
N ARG A 439 -9.09 -6.05 -8.27
CA ARG A 439 -8.50 -7.32 -7.78
C ARG A 439 -9.36 -8.01 -6.73
N VAL A 440 -9.97 -7.25 -5.83
CA VAL A 440 -10.81 -7.84 -4.78
C VAL A 440 -11.99 -8.62 -5.36
N GLU A 441 -12.57 -8.12 -6.45
CA GLU A 441 -13.66 -8.78 -7.17
C GLU A 441 -13.16 -9.91 -8.07
N LEU A 442 -12.05 -9.70 -8.79
CA LEU A 442 -11.42 -10.73 -9.63
C LEU A 442 -11.05 -11.97 -8.81
N ASN A 443 -10.53 -11.75 -7.60
CA ASN A 443 -10.18 -12.81 -6.67
C ASN A 443 -11.41 -13.37 -5.93
N GLY A 444 -12.58 -12.73 -6.07
CA GLY A 444 -13.84 -13.14 -5.44
C GLY A 444 -13.87 -12.99 -3.92
N VAL A 445 -12.92 -12.27 -3.33
CA VAL A 445 -12.77 -12.12 -1.87
C VAL A 445 -13.49 -10.89 -1.34
N GLY A 446 -14.13 -10.10 -2.20
CA GLY A 446 -14.80 -8.87 -1.79
C GLY A 446 -15.42 -8.08 -2.93
N VAL A 447 -15.82 -6.84 -2.61
CA VAL A 447 -16.55 -5.94 -3.50
C VAL A 447 -15.91 -4.56 -3.52
N TRP A 448 -15.83 -3.94 -4.70
CA TRP A 448 -15.55 -2.51 -4.83
C TRP A 448 -16.85 -1.72 -4.70
N ALA A 449 -17.00 -1.01 -3.59
CA ALA A 449 -18.25 -0.48 -3.06
C ALA A 449 -18.49 1.02 -3.32
N ASN A 450 -17.71 1.62 -4.21
CA ASN A 450 -17.87 3.02 -4.63
C ASN A 450 -17.48 3.22 -6.10
N LYS A 451 -17.76 2.25 -6.98
CA LYS A 451 -17.48 2.37 -8.41
C LYS A 451 -18.23 3.54 -9.04
N GLY A 452 -19.49 3.75 -8.65
CA GLY A 452 -20.32 4.84 -9.14
C GLY A 452 -19.99 6.18 -8.48
N ALA A 453 -19.59 6.15 -7.22
CA ALA A 453 -19.31 7.33 -6.40
C ALA A 453 -17.81 7.68 -6.23
N ALA A 454 -16.91 6.99 -6.94
CA ALA A 454 -15.47 7.20 -6.82
C ALA A 454 -15.11 8.67 -7.08
N PRO A 455 -14.22 9.28 -6.28
CA PRO A 455 -13.34 8.69 -5.25
C PRO A 455 -13.99 8.57 -3.85
N ARG A 456 -15.21 9.08 -3.68
CA ARG A 456 -15.95 9.07 -2.40
C ARG A 456 -16.92 7.90 -2.38
N TRP A 457 -17.97 7.96 -1.59
CA TRP A 457 -18.94 6.88 -1.45
C TRP A 457 -20.31 7.48 -1.16
N GLU A 458 -21.34 6.71 -1.48
CA GLU A 458 -22.72 7.03 -1.21
C GLU A 458 -23.36 5.86 -0.45
N ARG A 459 -24.33 6.18 0.42
CA ARG A 459 -25.04 5.23 1.28
C ARG A 459 -25.52 4.00 0.51
N VAL A 460 -26.18 4.22 -0.63
CA VAL A 460 -26.88 3.16 -1.37
C VAL A 460 -25.89 2.14 -1.93
N GLU A 461 -24.82 2.61 -2.59
CA GLU A 461 -23.81 1.73 -3.19
C GLU A 461 -23.03 0.97 -2.10
N LEU A 462 -22.56 1.69 -1.08
CA LEU A 462 -21.79 1.10 0.02
C LEU A 462 -22.63 0.13 0.85
N GLY A 463 -23.85 0.52 1.22
CA GLY A 463 -24.76 -0.31 2.00
C GLY A 463 -25.17 -1.58 1.24
N SER A 464 -25.37 -1.50 -0.07
CA SER A 464 -25.61 -2.67 -0.92
C SER A 464 -24.42 -3.64 -0.91
N ALA A 465 -23.20 -3.13 -1.09
CA ALA A 465 -21.98 -3.95 -1.06
C ALA A 465 -21.76 -4.61 0.31
N LEU A 466 -21.95 -3.87 1.40
CA LEU A 466 -21.86 -4.39 2.77
C LEU A 466 -22.87 -5.53 3.00
N LYS A 467 -24.14 -5.31 2.67
CA LYS A 467 -25.19 -6.35 2.80
C LYS A 467 -24.89 -7.56 1.93
N ARG A 468 -24.33 -7.35 0.74
CA ARG A 468 -23.92 -8.44 -0.14
C ARG A 468 -22.86 -9.33 0.53
N VAL A 469 -21.80 -8.73 1.06
CA VAL A 469 -20.68 -9.46 1.67
C VAL A 469 -21.03 -10.07 3.02
N LEU A 470 -21.87 -9.42 3.83
CA LEU A 470 -22.12 -9.82 5.22
C LEU A 470 -23.47 -10.51 5.46
N VAL A 471 -24.43 -10.38 4.54
CA VAL A 471 -25.80 -10.91 4.70
C VAL A 471 -26.14 -11.86 3.56
N SER A 472 -26.31 -11.38 2.32
CA SER A 472 -26.92 -12.19 1.24
C SER A 472 -25.98 -13.22 0.62
N GLU A 473 -24.68 -12.93 0.51
CA GLU A 473 -23.66 -13.83 -0.07
C GLU A 473 -22.56 -14.18 0.96
N ARG A 474 -22.86 -14.04 2.26
CA ARG A 474 -21.89 -14.15 3.37
C ARG A 474 -20.99 -15.38 3.29
N GLU A 475 -21.58 -16.56 3.19
CA GLU A 475 -20.80 -17.80 3.25
C GLU A 475 -19.92 -17.99 2.00
N ALA A 476 -20.34 -17.48 0.84
CA ALA A 476 -19.54 -17.55 -0.38
C ALA A 476 -18.28 -16.67 -0.27
N PHE A 477 -18.43 -15.42 0.17
CA PHE A 477 -17.29 -14.52 0.39
C PHE A 477 -16.36 -15.04 1.48
N ARG A 478 -16.92 -15.52 2.60
CA ARG A 478 -16.15 -16.09 3.71
C ARG A 478 -15.33 -17.30 3.26
N GLU A 479 -15.95 -18.24 2.55
CA GLU A 479 -15.24 -19.43 2.08
C GLU A 479 -14.17 -19.06 1.06
N LYS A 480 -14.46 -18.13 0.14
CA LYS A 480 -13.48 -17.70 -0.85
C LYS A 480 -12.28 -17.00 -0.20
N ALA A 481 -12.52 -16.10 0.75
CA ALA A 481 -11.46 -15.43 1.50
C ALA A 481 -10.62 -16.43 2.30
N ARG A 482 -11.23 -17.44 2.94
CA ARG A 482 -10.53 -18.52 3.64
C ARG A 482 -9.64 -19.34 2.71
N ILE A 483 -10.17 -19.76 1.54
CA ILE A 483 -9.41 -20.54 0.54
C ILE A 483 -8.21 -19.74 0.03
N VAL A 484 -8.42 -18.46 -0.29
CA VAL A 484 -7.35 -17.58 -0.81
C VAL A 484 -6.31 -17.31 0.29
N GLY A 485 -6.74 -16.95 1.50
CA GLY A 485 -5.83 -16.69 2.62
C GLY A 485 -4.99 -17.92 3.01
N ALA A 486 -5.56 -19.13 2.93
CA ALA A 486 -4.80 -20.37 3.17
C ALA A 486 -3.65 -20.60 2.17
N LYS A 487 -3.73 -20.03 0.96
CA LYS A 487 -2.63 -20.05 -0.03
C LYS A 487 -1.57 -18.99 0.23
N HIS A 488 -1.91 -17.96 1.00
CA HIS A 488 -1.09 -16.80 1.27
C HIS A 488 -0.89 -16.61 2.78
N PRO A 489 -0.25 -17.56 3.49
CA PRO A 489 0.08 -17.38 4.91
C PRO A 489 0.85 -16.07 5.12
N GLU A 490 0.58 -15.42 6.25
CA GLU A 490 1.07 -14.07 6.55
C GLU A 490 2.61 -13.91 6.46
N ASN A 491 3.36 -14.96 6.79
CA ASN A 491 4.83 -14.95 6.75
C ASN A 491 5.42 -15.29 5.39
N ALA A 492 4.68 -15.99 4.53
CA ALA A 492 5.23 -16.65 3.35
C ALA A 492 5.91 -15.67 2.39
N GLY A 493 5.30 -14.49 2.16
CA GLY A 493 5.83 -13.53 1.22
C GLY A 493 7.12 -12.86 1.69
N ARG A 494 7.17 -12.41 2.95
CA ARG A 494 8.38 -11.79 3.53
C ARG A 494 9.53 -12.80 3.62
N GLU A 495 9.24 -14.06 3.93
CA GLU A 495 10.25 -15.13 3.98
C GLU A 495 10.80 -15.44 2.60
N LYS A 496 9.95 -15.49 1.58
CA LYS A 496 10.37 -15.66 0.18
C LYS A 496 11.28 -14.52 -0.27
N ALA A 497 10.90 -13.27 0.00
CA ALA A 497 11.72 -12.11 -0.33
C ALA A 497 13.08 -12.15 0.40
N ALA A 498 13.09 -12.47 1.70
CA ALA A 498 14.30 -12.61 2.51
C ALA A 498 15.23 -13.68 1.95
N GLY A 499 14.71 -14.86 1.61
CA GLY A 499 15.47 -15.96 1.02
C GLY A 499 16.15 -15.55 -0.29
N ILE A 500 15.40 -14.89 -1.20
CA ILE A 500 15.95 -14.42 -2.48
C ILE A 500 17.03 -13.34 -2.26
N ILE A 501 16.84 -12.42 -1.31
CA ILE A 501 17.85 -11.40 -0.99
C ILE A 501 19.14 -12.06 -0.47
N LEU A 502 19.03 -13.07 0.40
CA LEU A 502 20.18 -13.81 0.91
C LEU A 502 20.87 -14.63 -0.20
N ASP A 503 20.12 -15.21 -1.12
CA ASP A 503 20.68 -15.90 -2.30
C ASP A 503 21.44 -14.95 -3.21
N ILE A 504 20.87 -13.77 -3.49
CA ILE A 504 21.55 -12.72 -4.26
C ILE A 504 22.81 -12.30 -3.54
N LEU A 505 22.78 -12.10 -2.22
CA LEU A 505 23.95 -11.74 -1.42
C LEU A 505 25.05 -12.83 -1.47
N GLY A 506 24.65 -14.10 -1.54
CA GLY A 506 25.54 -15.26 -1.58
C GLY A 506 26.29 -15.47 -2.89
N GLN A 507 25.67 -15.09 -4.02
CA GLN A 507 26.30 -15.04 -5.36
C GLN A 507 27.47 -14.07 -5.41
#